data_AF-A0AB39AMS9-F1
#
_entry.id   AF-A0AB39AMS9-F1
#
_cell.length_a   1.000
_cell.length_b   1.000
_cell.length_c   1.000
_cell.angle_alpha   90.00
_cell.angle_beta   90.00
_cell.angle_gamma   90.00
#
_symmetry.space_group_name_H-M   'P 1'
#
loop_
_entity.id
_entity.type
_entity.pdbx_description
1 polymer ?
#
loop_
_entity_poly.entity_id
_entity_poly.type
_entity_poly.pdbx_seq_one_letter_code
_entity_poly.pdbx_strand_id
1 'polypeptide(L)'
;MKSFLKAVLAGLSTTAVLTFSPFTHAQWYESTGHAVIQNSDIPGAKAAAIKDAITQALVFSGARVSSVQTLVDGVLTQDQLKISSQGEIQKIELVSENRSSDEFAITLRLDIFAQTEQCPQSNFNKFIAVTQSQLTNREQARMGQIFDINKAVSKNIYTSLQKSKMSAIPVAYFNKAIKVDTYFNQQHDYSNSQLEEISSRSNAQYVLLSQITSLSTSDKLNSDYAFWQDESYQRHYQIEFSLFNGTTYEPLWQNSYQSQAIWPFEKTAIIDVNSNRFWQSPFGQSISDINQTLSYDLQAAMACLPTQGKIMHMENNKLVINLGKAHGLEKGQQLSIAHHNYLTDAQGNTMPHTITTLNRIRIEQLYQHSAIAVSINDQPLPGVQINDIVEIAEQ
;
A
#
# COMPACT_ATOMS: atom_id res chain seq x y z
N MET A 1 -29.08 66.84 12.60
CA MET A 1 -29.32 65.49 12.01
C MET A 1 -28.17 64.91 11.18
N LYS A 2 -27.26 65.70 10.58
CA LYS A 2 -26.19 65.14 9.71
C LYS A 2 -24.92 64.62 10.42
N SER A 3 -24.72 64.91 11.71
CA SER A 3 -23.57 64.43 12.50
C SER A 3 -23.82 63.05 13.13
N PHE A 4 -25.04 62.81 13.64
CA PHE A 4 -25.42 61.54 14.26
C PHE A 4 -25.46 60.36 13.27
N LEU A 5 -25.79 60.59 12.00
CA LEU A 5 -25.81 59.52 10.99
C LEU A 5 -24.41 59.02 10.61
N LYS A 6 -23.37 59.87 10.69
CA LYS A 6 -21.99 59.48 10.34
C LYS A 6 -21.35 58.62 11.43
N ALA A 7 -21.69 58.85 12.71
CA ALA A 7 -21.21 58.05 13.82
C ALA A 7 -21.80 56.63 13.82
N VAL A 8 -23.07 56.47 13.41
CA VAL A 8 -23.74 55.16 13.34
C VAL A 8 -23.23 54.33 12.16
N LEU A 9 -22.95 54.93 11.00
CA LEU A 9 -22.35 54.21 9.86
C LEU A 9 -20.88 53.84 10.07
N ALA A 10 -20.10 54.66 10.78
CA ALA A 10 -18.71 54.32 11.11
C ALA A 10 -18.61 53.21 12.18
N GLY A 11 -19.58 53.14 13.10
CA GLY A 11 -19.68 52.09 14.12
C GLY A 11 -20.08 50.73 13.54
N LEU A 12 -21.05 50.70 12.59
CA LEU A 12 -21.50 49.44 11.96
C LEU A 12 -20.46 48.83 11.01
N SER A 13 -19.63 49.64 10.35
CA SER A 13 -18.59 49.12 9.45
C SER A 13 -17.40 48.51 10.20
N THR A 14 -17.11 48.98 11.42
CA THR A 14 -16.03 48.44 12.25
C THR A 14 -16.42 47.20 13.05
N THR A 15 -17.71 46.96 13.32
CA THR A 15 -18.17 45.71 13.97
C THR A 15 -18.36 44.55 13.00
N ALA A 16 -18.62 44.81 11.71
CA ALA A 16 -18.82 43.77 10.70
C ALA A 16 -17.52 43.05 10.28
N VAL A 17 -16.34 43.69 10.42
CA VAL A 17 -15.05 43.11 10.01
C VAL A 17 -14.46 42.16 11.09
N LEU A 18 -14.97 42.19 12.32
CA LEU A 18 -14.46 41.35 13.42
C LEU A 18 -15.14 39.98 13.56
N THR A 19 -16.11 39.63 12.72
CA THR A 19 -16.87 38.37 12.84
C THR A 19 -16.54 37.30 11.79
N PHE A 20 -15.63 37.59 10.85
CA PHE A 20 -15.12 36.61 9.89
C PHE A 20 -13.65 36.29 10.16
N SER A 21 -13.37 35.72 11.33
CA SER A 21 -12.14 34.95 11.51
C SER A 21 -12.38 33.59 10.85
N PRO A 22 -11.65 33.18 9.80
CA PRO A 22 -11.65 31.78 9.43
C PRO A 22 -11.13 31.01 10.63
N PHE A 23 -11.93 30.09 11.18
CA PHE A 23 -11.44 29.12 12.15
C PHE A 23 -10.40 28.25 11.44
N THR A 24 -9.14 28.64 11.53
CA THR A 24 -8.02 27.79 11.12
C THR A 24 -7.93 26.68 12.15
N HIS A 25 -8.55 25.54 11.85
CA HIS A 25 -8.39 24.35 12.66
C HIS A 25 -7.00 23.78 12.40
N ALA A 26 -6.11 23.88 13.38
CA ALA A 26 -4.92 23.05 13.42
C ALA A 26 -5.39 21.60 13.63
N GLN A 27 -5.26 20.76 12.61
CA GLN A 27 -5.65 19.35 12.68
C GLN A 27 -4.47 18.52 13.14
N TRP A 28 -4.51 18.11 14.41
CA TRP A 28 -3.55 17.19 14.98
C TRP A 28 -3.97 15.75 14.66
N TYR A 29 -3.00 14.93 14.26
CA TYR A 29 -3.19 13.50 14.05
C TYR A 29 -2.59 12.75 15.24
N GLU A 30 -3.37 11.88 15.86
CA GLU A 30 -2.90 11.00 16.93
C GLU A 30 -2.91 9.56 16.43
N SER A 31 -1.77 8.88 16.53
CA SER A 31 -1.60 7.51 16.06
C SER A 31 -0.83 6.68 17.08
N THR A 32 -1.16 5.40 17.18
CA THR A 32 -0.48 4.46 18.07
C THR A 32 0.21 3.38 17.26
N GLY A 33 1.53 3.34 17.35
CA GLY A 33 2.37 2.34 16.72
C GLY A 33 2.75 1.21 17.68
N HIS A 34 2.90 0.01 17.13
CA HIS A 34 3.06 -1.21 17.91
C HIS A 34 4.31 -1.97 17.47
N ALA A 35 5.07 -2.53 18.42
CA ALA A 35 6.21 -3.39 18.10
C ALA A 35 6.51 -4.40 19.23
N VAL A 36 6.85 -5.63 18.84
CA VAL A 36 7.19 -6.70 19.78
C VAL A 36 8.62 -6.52 20.32
N ILE A 37 8.81 -6.73 21.62
CA ILE A 37 10.14 -6.67 22.27
C ILE A 37 10.85 -8.01 22.05
N GLN A 38 11.90 -8.01 21.22
CA GLN A 38 12.67 -9.21 20.91
C GLN A 38 14.00 -9.23 21.65
N ASN A 39 14.39 -10.37 22.26
CA ASN A 39 15.69 -10.55 22.93
C ASN A 39 16.04 -9.46 23.97
N SER A 40 15.03 -8.84 24.59
CA SER A 40 15.19 -7.66 25.45
C SER A 40 15.78 -6.42 24.76
N ASP A 41 15.74 -6.35 23.43
CA ASP A 41 16.10 -5.17 22.62
C ASP A 41 15.01 -4.10 22.70
N ILE A 42 15.03 -3.39 23.82
CA ILE A 42 14.13 -2.27 24.09
C ILE A 42 14.33 -1.12 23.08
N PRO A 43 15.56 -0.67 22.77
CA PRO A 43 15.76 0.40 21.80
C PRO A 43 15.22 0.07 20.40
N GLY A 44 15.46 -1.15 19.91
CA GLY A 44 14.98 -1.59 18.60
C GLY A 44 13.45 -1.63 18.52
N ALA A 45 12.79 -2.21 19.52
CA ALA A 45 11.34 -2.26 19.59
C ALA A 45 10.70 -0.86 19.69
N LYS A 46 11.33 0.06 20.45
CA LYS A 46 10.89 1.45 20.54
C LYS A 46 10.98 2.18 19.19
N ALA A 47 12.10 2.02 18.48
CA ALA A 47 12.28 2.59 17.15
C ALA A 47 11.24 2.07 16.15
N ALA A 48 10.95 0.77 16.19
CA ALA A 48 9.94 0.13 15.34
C ALA A 48 8.53 0.65 15.64
N ALA A 49 8.15 0.77 16.92
CA ALA A 49 6.84 1.30 17.30
C ALA A 49 6.69 2.79 16.94
N ILE A 50 7.74 3.61 17.06
CA ILE A 50 7.73 5.01 16.59
C ILE A 50 7.54 5.06 15.08
N LYS A 51 8.30 4.25 14.32
CA LYS A 51 8.17 4.17 12.86
C LYS A 51 6.75 3.83 12.44
N ASP A 52 6.17 2.82 13.09
CA ASP A 52 4.80 2.37 12.87
C ASP A 52 3.79 3.49 13.13
N ALA A 53 3.91 4.21 14.26
CA ALA A 53 3.03 5.33 14.60
C ALA A 53 3.10 6.47 13.57
N ILE A 54 4.31 6.89 13.18
CA ILE A 54 4.51 7.96 12.19
C ILE A 54 3.89 7.56 10.85
N THR A 55 4.09 6.30 10.44
CA THR A 55 3.65 5.85 9.12
C THR A 55 2.13 5.71 9.06
N GLN A 56 1.48 5.22 10.12
CA GLN A 56 0.02 5.22 10.23
C GLN A 56 -0.57 6.64 10.14
N ALA A 57 0.04 7.63 10.82
CA ALA A 57 -0.43 9.01 10.77
C ALA A 57 -0.32 9.61 9.37
N LEU A 58 0.80 9.37 8.67
CA LEU A 58 1.03 9.82 7.31
C LEU A 58 0.07 9.20 6.31
N VAL A 59 -0.18 7.90 6.42
CA VAL A 59 -1.15 7.19 5.59
C VAL A 59 -2.55 7.78 5.77
N PHE A 60 -2.96 8.02 7.01
CA PHE A 60 -4.29 8.58 7.30
C PHE A 60 -4.41 10.04 6.83
N SER A 61 -3.36 10.84 6.98
CA SER A 61 -3.35 12.23 6.53
C SER A 61 -3.17 12.37 5.02
N GLY A 62 -2.88 11.28 4.29
CA GLY A 62 -2.56 11.30 2.86
C GLY A 62 -1.23 11.97 2.53
N ALA A 63 -0.36 12.13 3.53
CA ALA A 63 0.87 12.91 3.41
C ALA A 63 2.03 12.06 2.86
N ARG A 64 2.84 12.65 1.97
CA ARG A 64 4.06 12.04 1.41
C ARG A 64 5.27 12.46 2.22
N VAL A 65 6.08 11.50 2.67
CA VAL A 65 7.37 11.77 3.32
C VAL A 65 8.45 10.91 2.68
N SER A 66 9.55 11.55 2.28
CA SER A 66 10.69 10.92 1.62
C SER A 66 11.58 10.09 2.56
N SER A 67 11.54 10.34 3.88
CA SER A 67 12.33 9.58 4.86
C SER A 67 11.67 9.53 6.24
N VAL A 68 10.92 8.46 6.49
CA VAL A 68 10.37 8.15 7.82
C VAL A 68 11.50 7.86 8.81
N GLN A 69 12.62 7.28 8.36
CA GLN A 69 13.74 6.90 9.23
C GLN A 69 14.37 8.12 9.93
N THR A 70 14.54 9.24 9.22
CA THR A 70 15.06 10.48 9.80
C THR A 70 14.15 11.03 10.91
N LEU A 71 12.84 10.81 10.80
CA LEU A 71 11.88 11.21 11.83
C LEU A 71 11.96 10.28 13.05
N VAL A 72 12.11 8.97 12.84
CA VAL A 72 12.31 7.99 13.91
C VAL A 72 13.54 8.35 14.75
N ASP A 73 14.67 8.60 14.08
CA ASP A 73 15.92 8.97 14.73
C ASP A 73 15.78 10.31 15.50
N GLY A 74 15.01 11.25 14.95
CA GLY A 74 14.70 12.52 15.60
C GLY A 74 13.86 12.37 16.88
N VAL A 75 12.83 11.51 16.86
CA VAL A 75 11.99 11.23 18.04
C VAL A 75 12.79 10.49 19.11
N LEU A 76 13.73 9.62 18.73
CA LEU A 76 14.55 8.85 19.67
C LEU A 76 15.62 9.68 20.39
N THR A 77 16.06 10.81 19.82
CA THR A 77 17.27 11.53 20.28
C THR A 77 17.01 12.83 21.05
N GLN A 78 15.79 13.38 21.08
CA GLN A 78 15.52 14.69 21.71
C GLN A 78 14.25 14.72 22.59
N ASP A 79 14.42 15.04 23.88
CA ASP A 79 13.38 15.16 24.91
C ASP A 79 12.53 16.46 24.84
N GLN A 80 12.79 17.39 23.91
CA GLN A 80 12.00 18.62 23.72
C GLN A 80 11.86 18.98 22.24
N LEU A 81 10.63 18.84 21.71
CA LEU A 81 10.35 18.65 20.29
C LEU A 81 9.97 19.96 19.54
N LYS A 82 10.86 20.39 18.64
CA LYS A 82 10.58 21.23 17.45
C LYS A 82 11.42 20.71 16.28
N ILE A 83 10.98 19.63 15.67
CA ILE A 83 11.61 19.08 14.47
C ILE A 83 10.79 19.57 13.28
N SER A 84 11.25 20.63 12.62
CA SER A 84 10.72 21.03 11.31
C SER A 84 11.43 20.20 10.25
N SER A 85 10.80 19.12 9.80
CA SER A 85 11.26 18.45 8.59
C SER A 85 10.86 19.29 7.38
N GLN A 86 11.74 19.41 6.38
CA GLN A 86 11.39 20.00 5.07
C GLN A 86 10.42 19.03 4.37
N GLY A 87 9.14 19.08 4.75
CA GLY A 87 8.10 18.15 4.34
C GLY A 87 6.76 18.49 5.00
N GLU A 88 5.78 17.60 4.87
CA GLU A 88 4.40 17.83 5.31
C GLU A 88 4.20 17.70 6.82
N ILE A 89 5.21 17.28 7.61
CA ILE A 89 5.14 17.22 9.08
C ILE A 89 5.89 18.41 9.70
N GLN A 90 5.19 19.25 10.45
CA GLN A 90 5.77 20.39 11.17
C GLN A 90 6.21 20.06 12.60
N LYS A 91 5.50 19.14 13.27
CA LYS A 91 5.78 18.79 14.66
C LYS A 91 5.35 17.36 14.99
N ILE A 92 6.11 16.70 15.86
CA ILE A 92 5.79 15.39 16.43
C ILE A 92 5.94 15.51 17.95
N GLU A 93 4.99 14.97 18.71
CA GLU A 93 4.97 14.92 20.16
C GLU A 93 4.75 13.47 20.62
N LEU A 94 5.59 12.96 21.53
CA LEU A 94 5.34 11.69 22.20
C LEU A 94 4.27 11.89 23.28
N VAL A 95 3.09 11.30 23.09
CA VAL A 95 1.95 11.43 24.02
C VAL A 95 2.01 10.39 25.11
N SER A 96 2.29 9.13 24.73
CA SER A 96 2.40 8.04 25.70
C SER A 96 3.31 6.93 25.19
N GLU A 97 4.01 6.31 26.12
CA GLU A 97 4.80 5.10 25.91
C GLU A 97 4.30 4.05 26.90
N ASN A 98 3.60 3.04 26.39
CA ASN A 98 3.10 1.95 27.19
C ASN A 98 3.86 0.68 26.83
N ARG A 99 4.38 0.02 27.86
CA ARG A 99 5.01 -1.28 27.73
C ARG A 99 4.10 -2.35 28.31
N SER A 100 3.65 -3.26 27.45
CA SER A 100 3.13 -4.56 27.85
C SER A 100 4.28 -5.58 27.86
N SER A 101 4.10 -6.75 28.48
CA SER A 101 5.19 -7.73 28.74
C SER A 101 6.09 -7.99 27.53
N ASP A 102 5.49 -8.09 26.34
CA ASP A 102 6.18 -8.43 25.08
C ASP A 102 5.98 -7.40 23.97
N GLU A 103 5.37 -6.24 24.24
CA GLU A 103 5.00 -5.26 23.21
C GLU A 103 5.14 -3.81 23.69
N PHE A 104 5.68 -2.96 22.82
CA PHE A 104 5.62 -1.50 22.95
C PHE A 104 4.44 -0.96 22.16
N ALA A 105 3.62 -0.15 22.84
CA ALA A 105 2.60 0.68 22.21
C ALA A 105 2.98 2.15 22.44
N ILE A 106 3.28 2.86 21.36
CA ILE A 106 3.74 4.25 21.39
C ILE A 106 2.71 5.12 20.68
N THR A 107 2.16 6.09 21.40
CA THR A 107 1.22 7.06 20.85
C THR A 107 1.94 8.36 20.55
N LEU A 108 1.87 8.79 19.29
CA LEU A 108 2.42 10.05 18.82
C LEU A 108 1.30 10.99 18.41
N ARG A 109 1.54 12.28 18.61
CA ARG A 109 0.72 13.36 18.08
C ARG A 109 1.53 14.15 17.07
N LEU A 110 1.01 14.26 15.84
CA LEU A 110 1.69 14.87 14.71
C LEU A 110 0.90 16.07 14.18
N ASP A 111 1.61 17.14 13.86
CA ASP A 111 1.09 18.30 13.13
C ASP A 111 1.45 18.14 11.66
N ILE A 112 0.49 17.72 10.85
CA ILE A 112 0.69 17.36 9.45
C ILE A 112 -0.11 18.31 8.56
N PHE A 113 0.63 19.06 7.75
CA PHE A 113 0.10 19.87 6.66
C PHE A 113 0.40 19.15 5.35
N ALA A 114 -0.46 18.20 4.99
CA ALA A 114 -0.43 17.62 3.65
C ALA A 114 -0.59 18.76 2.63
N GLN A 115 0.32 18.86 1.65
CA GLN A 115 0.07 19.74 0.52
C GLN A 115 -1.19 19.19 -0.16
N THR A 116 -2.21 20.03 -0.26
CA THR A 116 -3.52 19.71 -0.81
C THR A 116 -3.45 19.38 -2.30
N GLU A 117 -2.83 18.26 -2.66
CA GLU A 117 -3.37 17.42 -3.73
C GLU A 117 -4.40 16.53 -3.05
N GLN A 118 -5.64 17.03 -2.95
CA GLN A 118 -6.77 16.21 -2.52
C GLN A 118 -6.91 15.09 -3.55
N CYS A 119 -6.33 13.92 -3.29
CA CYS A 119 -6.52 12.74 -4.12
C CYS A 119 -7.89 12.15 -3.79
N PRO A 120 -8.95 12.39 -4.58
CA PRO A 120 -10.32 11.96 -4.24
C PRO A 120 -10.43 10.44 -4.25
N GLN A 121 -9.51 9.79 -4.98
CA GLN A 121 -9.37 8.35 -5.08
C GLN A 121 -8.91 7.68 -3.77
N SER A 122 -8.39 8.43 -2.79
CA SER A 122 -7.91 7.86 -1.51
C SER A 122 -9.03 7.20 -0.69
N ASN A 123 -10.27 7.69 -0.85
CA ASN A 123 -11.47 7.20 -0.18
C ASN A 123 -11.97 5.85 -0.71
N PHE A 124 -11.43 5.37 -1.84
CA PHE A 124 -11.84 4.13 -2.47
C PHE A 124 -10.81 3.02 -2.26
N ASN A 125 -11.35 1.83 -2.03
CA ASN A 125 -10.57 0.63 -1.82
C ASN A 125 -10.13 0.05 -3.16
N LYS A 126 -8.84 -0.27 -3.25
CA LYS A 126 -8.14 -0.73 -4.44
C LYS A 126 -7.70 -2.17 -4.21
N PHE A 127 -8.21 -3.08 -5.02
CA PHE A 127 -7.95 -4.50 -4.85
C PHE A 127 -6.65 -4.88 -5.54
N ILE A 128 -5.77 -5.57 -4.83
CA ILE A 128 -4.44 -5.97 -5.29
C ILE A 128 -4.33 -7.48 -5.27
N ALA A 129 -4.08 -8.11 -6.42
CA ALA A 129 -3.75 -9.52 -6.48
C ALA A 129 -2.34 -9.75 -5.93
N VAL A 130 -2.24 -10.38 -4.75
CA VAL A 130 -0.96 -10.80 -4.17
C VAL A 130 -0.60 -12.17 -4.75
N THR A 131 0.37 -12.18 -5.65
CA THR A 131 0.80 -13.39 -6.36
C THR A 131 1.89 -14.17 -5.60
N GLN A 132 2.19 -15.38 -6.05
CA GLN A 132 3.24 -16.19 -5.46
C GLN A 132 4.60 -15.63 -5.84
N SER A 133 5.47 -15.43 -4.86
CA SER A 133 6.84 -14.99 -5.09
C SER A 133 7.61 -16.08 -5.85
N GLN A 134 8.45 -15.67 -6.79
CA GLN A 134 9.41 -16.57 -7.42
C GLN A 134 10.70 -16.63 -6.58
N LEU A 135 11.25 -17.82 -6.34
CA LEU A 135 12.59 -17.94 -5.78
C LEU A 135 13.58 -18.10 -6.94
N THR A 136 14.42 -17.09 -7.18
CA THR A 136 15.35 -17.09 -8.32
C THR A 136 16.46 -18.12 -8.13
N ASN A 137 17.03 -18.19 -6.93
CA ASN A 137 18.16 -19.04 -6.59
C ASN A 137 17.74 -20.17 -5.63
N ARG A 138 17.11 -21.23 -6.17
CA ARG A 138 16.56 -22.33 -5.35
C ARG A 138 17.61 -23.04 -4.48
N GLU A 139 18.87 -23.09 -4.92
CA GLU A 139 19.99 -23.67 -4.15
C GLU A 139 20.23 -22.96 -2.81
N GLN A 140 19.90 -21.66 -2.71
CA GLN A 140 20.07 -20.90 -1.48
C GLN A 140 19.05 -21.29 -0.39
N ALA A 141 18.02 -22.07 -0.72
CA ALA A 141 17.05 -22.60 0.25
C ALA A 141 17.48 -23.92 0.91
N ARG A 142 18.66 -24.47 0.56
CA ARG A 142 19.14 -25.76 1.08
C ARG A 142 19.33 -25.77 2.59
N MET A 143 19.95 -24.74 3.16
CA MET A 143 20.07 -24.60 4.62
C MET A 143 18.67 -24.41 5.22
N GLY A 144 18.26 -25.32 6.10
CA GLY A 144 16.89 -25.37 6.65
C GLY A 144 15.87 -26.09 5.76
N GLN A 145 16.23 -26.51 4.55
CA GLN A 145 15.33 -27.06 3.52
C GLN A 145 14.08 -26.19 3.27
N ILE A 146 14.24 -24.87 3.27
CA ILE A 146 13.14 -23.90 3.19
C ILE A 146 12.64 -23.66 1.76
N PHE A 147 12.48 -24.71 0.96
CA PHE A 147 12.16 -24.60 -0.47
C PHE A 147 10.77 -24.03 -0.77
N ASP A 148 9.85 -24.07 0.20
CA ASP A 148 8.49 -23.50 0.11
C ASP A 148 8.41 -22.08 0.68
N ILE A 149 9.55 -21.46 1.03
CA ILE A 149 9.61 -20.10 1.59
C ILE A 149 8.89 -19.09 0.70
N ASN A 150 8.93 -19.27 -0.61
CA ASN A 150 8.29 -18.36 -1.54
C ASN A 150 6.76 -18.34 -1.39
N LYS A 151 6.12 -19.48 -1.13
CA LYS A 151 4.67 -19.53 -0.80
C LYS A 151 4.39 -18.93 0.57
N ALA A 152 5.22 -19.25 1.56
CA ALA A 152 5.05 -18.80 2.94
C ALA A 152 5.17 -17.27 3.04
N VAL A 153 6.15 -16.68 2.36
CA VAL A 153 6.34 -15.23 2.26
C VAL A 153 5.15 -14.56 1.60
N SER A 154 4.67 -15.05 0.44
CA SER A 154 3.50 -14.45 -0.22
C SER A 154 2.23 -14.49 0.63
N LYS A 155 2.01 -15.60 1.36
CA LYS A 155 0.92 -15.69 2.33
C LYS A 155 1.08 -14.69 3.48
N ASN A 156 2.30 -14.49 3.96
CA ASN A 156 2.60 -13.52 5.01
C ASN A 156 2.36 -12.08 4.52
N ILE A 157 2.81 -11.73 3.30
CA ILE A 157 2.53 -10.44 2.65
C ILE A 157 1.02 -10.20 2.55
N TYR A 158 0.26 -11.16 2.04
CA TYR A 158 -1.20 -11.09 1.99
C TYR A 158 -1.81 -10.81 3.38
N THR A 159 -1.33 -11.52 4.40
CA THR A 159 -1.81 -11.37 5.78
C THR A 159 -1.44 -10.00 6.37
N SER A 160 -0.25 -9.50 6.07
CA SER A 160 0.23 -8.18 6.50
C SER A 160 -0.65 -7.07 5.92
N LEU A 161 -0.88 -7.10 4.61
CA LEU A 161 -1.76 -6.16 3.91
C LEU A 161 -3.21 -6.25 4.42
N GLN A 162 -3.69 -7.44 4.78
CA GLN A 162 -5.04 -7.59 5.30
C GLN A 162 -5.19 -6.97 6.70
N LYS A 163 -4.15 -7.06 7.53
CA LYS A 163 -4.14 -6.54 8.90
C LYS A 163 -4.00 -5.03 8.98
N SER A 164 -3.34 -4.41 8.01
CA SER A 164 -3.02 -2.97 8.04
C SER A 164 -4.24 -2.04 7.90
N LYS A 165 -5.43 -2.58 7.55
CA LYS A 165 -6.70 -1.84 7.38
C LYS A 165 -6.56 -0.60 6.46
N MET A 166 -5.87 -0.79 5.35
CA MET A 166 -5.57 0.26 4.37
C MET A 166 -6.53 0.22 3.18
N SER A 167 -6.52 1.27 2.34
CA SER A 167 -7.30 1.31 1.09
C SER A 167 -6.79 0.28 0.06
N ALA A 168 -5.56 -0.18 0.19
CA ALA A 168 -5.00 -1.32 -0.54
C ALA A 168 -5.53 -2.67 0.00
N ILE A 169 -6.57 -3.22 -0.63
CA ILE A 169 -7.21 -4.47 -0.20
C ILE A 169 -6.57 -5.68 -0.91
N PRO A 170 -5.93 -6.62 -0.20
CA PRO A 170 -5.28 -7.75 -0.85
C PRO A 170 -6.29 -8.83 -1.26
N VAL A 171 -6.08 -9.41 -2.45
CA VAL A 171 -6.75 -10.60 -2.95
C VAL A 171 -5.71 -11.71 -3.09
N ALA A 172 -5.99 -12.88 -2.53
CA ALA A 172 -5.06 -14.01 -2.56
C ALA A 172 -4.96 -14.61 -3.97
N TYR A 173 -3.77 -14.54 -4.59
CA TYR A 173 -3.44 -15.22 -5.83
C TYR A 173 -2.08 -15.97 -5.74
N PHE A 174 -1.63 -16.27 -4.52
CA PHE A 174 -0.33 -16.87 -4.25
C PHE A 174 -0.31 -18.41 -4.23
N ASN A 175 -1.44 -19.06 -4.51
CA ASN A 175 -1.52 -20.53 -4.59
C ASN A 175 -1.12 -21.09 -5.96
N LYS A 176 -0.84 -20.21 -6.94
CA LYS A 176 -0.38 -20.58 -8.28
C LYS A 176 1.02 -20.03 -8.49
N ALA A 177 1.92 -20.90 -8.95
CA ALA A 177 3.26 -20.49 -9.31
C ALA A 177 3.21 -19.63 -10.58
N ILE A 178 3.94 -18.52 -10.57
CA ILE A 178 4.00 -17.55 -11.65
C ILE A 178 5.47 -17.33 -11.97
N LYS A 179 5.83 -17.43 -13.25
CA LYS A 179 7.14 -16.98 -13.71
C LYS A 179 7.08 -15.48 -13.90
N VAL A 180 7.98 -14.77 -13.24
CA VAL A 180 8.00 -13.31 -13.19
C VAL A 180 9.34 -12.73 -13.64
N ASP A 181 10.30 -13.54 -14.07
CA ASP A 181 11.66 -13.10 -14.44
C ASP A 181 11.67 -11.97 -15.50
N THR A 182 10.78 -12.03 -16.49
CA THR A 182 10.64 -10.99 -17.53
C THR A 182 10.06 -9.67 -17.00
N TYR A 183 9.42 -9.67 -15.83
CA TYR A 183 8.77 -8.48 -15.25
C TYR A 183 9.73 -7.60 -14.44
N PHE A 184 10.94 -8.11 -14.17
CA PHE A 184 11.99 -7.43 -13.41
C PHE A 184 13.23 -7.13 -14.26
N ASN A 185 13.16 -7.33 -15.57
CA ASN A 185 14.24 -6.97 -16.49
C ASN A 185 14.03 -5.57 -17.09
N GLN A 186 15.07 -5.03 -17.73
CA GLN A 186 15.04 -3.70 -18.34
C GLN A 186 14.45 -3.70 -19.75
N GLN A 187 14.22 -4.88 -20.33
CA GLN A 187 13.77 -5.09 -21.69
C GLN A 187 12.25 -4.95 -21.84
N HIS A 188 11.50 -4.95 -20.73
CA HIS A 188 10.04 -4.79 -20.73
C HIS A 188 9.31 -5.82 -21.62
N ASP A 189 9.86 -7.03 -21.74
CA ASP A 189 9.33 -8.13 -22.57
C ASP A 189 8.31 -9.01 -21.81
N TYR A 190 7.66 -8.44 -20.80
CA TYR A 190 6.72 -9.16 -19.96
C TYR A 190 5.37 -9.42 -20.66
N SER A 191 4.65 -10.44 -20.19
CA SER A 191 3.39 -10.89 -20.80
C SER A 191 2.18 -10.10 -20.27
N ASN A 192 1.56 -9.31 -21.14
CA ASN A 192 0.28 -8.64 -20.85
C ASN A 192 -0.86 -9.65 -20.64
N SER A 193 -0.87 -10.76 -21.38
CA SER A 193 -1.92 -11.79 -21.23
C SER A 193 -1.87 -12.51 -19.88
N GLN A 194 -0.69 -12.66 -19.30
CA GLN A 194 -0.54 -13.21 -17.95
C GLN A 194 -1.03 -12.22 -16.88
N LEU A 195 -0.80 -10.91 -17.04
CA LEU A 195 -1.39 -9.87 -16.17
C LEU A 195 -2.91 -9.83 -16.29
N GLU A 196 -3.44 -9.95 -17.51
CA GLU A 196 -4.88 -10.05 -17.78
C GLU A 196 -5.51 -11.27 -17.11
N GLU A 197 -4.86 -12.44 -17.19
CA GLU A 197 -5.35 -13.65 -16.55
C GLU A 197 -5.44 -13.47 -15.03
N ILE A 198 -4.38 -12.90 -14.43
CA ILE A 198 -4.33 -12.67 -12.98
C ILE A 198 -5.44 -11.70 -12.58
N SER A 199 -5.50 -10.51 -13.19
CA SER A 199 -6.45 -9.46 -12.82
C SER A 199 -7.91 -9.92 -12.99
N SER A 200 -8.20 -10.63 -14.09
CA SER A 200 -9.54 -11.15 -14.39
C SER A 200 -9.96 -12.27 -13.44
N ARG A 201 -9.06 -13.20 -13.10
CA ARG A 201 -9.38 -14.31 -12.19
C ARG A 201 -9.46 -13.89 -10.73
N SER A 202 -8.66 -12.91 -10.31
CA SER A 202 -8.71 -12.37 -8.95
C SER A 202 -9.75 -11.28 -8.78
N ASN A 203 -10.31 -10.75 -9.87
CA ASN A 203 -11.13 -9.54 -9.88
C ASN A 203 -10.44 -8.37 -9.16
N ALA A 204 -9.13 -8.22 -9.36
CA ALA A 204 -8.33 -7.18 -8.73
C ALA A 204 -7.96 -6.11 -9.76
N GLN A 205 -7.96 -4.85 -9.34
CA GLN A 205 -7.59 -3.73 -10.21
C GLN A 205 -6.08 -3.65 -10.43
N TYR A 206 -5.29 -4.19 -9.51
CA TYR A 206 -3.83 -4.16 -9.56
C TYR A 206 -3.25 -5.55 -9.32
N VAL A 207 -2.07 -5.79 -9.88
CA VAL A 207 -1.34 -7.06 -9.72
C VAL A 207 0.01 -6.80 -9.09
N LEU A 208 0.28 -7.44 -7.95
CA LEU A 208 1.58 -7.38 -7.27
C LEU A 208 2.38 -8.64 -7.59
N LEU A 209 3.46 -8.47 -8.33
CA LEU A 209 4.45 -9.52 -8.63
C LEU A 209 5.64 -9.38 -7.69
N SER A 210 6.31 -10.51 -7.40
CA SER A 210 7.49 -10.49 -6.55
C SER A 210 8.49 -11.61 -6.87
N GLN A 211 9.77 -11.32 -6.66
CA GLN A 211 10.83 -12.32 -6.74
C GLN A 211 11.80 -12.19 -5.56
N ILE A 212 12.08 -13.32 -4.90
CA ILE A 212 13.13 -13.44 -3.89
C ILE A 212 14.44 -13.66 -4.63
N THR A 213 15.29 -12.64 -4.65
CA THR A 213 16.56 -12.62 -5.40
C THR A 213 17.71 -13.25 -4.61
N SER A 214 17.68 -13.16 -3.28
CA SER A 214 18.68 -13.77 -2.40
C SER A 214 18.11 -14.32 -1.10
N LEU A 215 18.54 -15.54 -0.76
CA LEU A 215 18.42 -16.20 0.55
C LEU A 215 19.81 -16.66 1.05
N SER A 216 20.87 -16.02 0.56
CA SER A 216 22.26 -16.43 0.81
C SER A 216 22.59 -16.41 2.30
N THR A 217 23.45 -17.34 2.71
CA THR A 217 23.95 -17.39 4.09
C THR A 217 25.39 -16.89 4.10
N SER A 218 25.76 -16.12 5.12
CA SER A 218 27.13 -15.69 5.38
C SER A 218 28.03 -16.88 5.73
N ASP A 219 29.33 -16.63 5.77
CA ASP A 219 30.26 -17.50 6.48
C ASP A 219 29.92 -17.55 7.98
N LYS A 220 30.48 -18.57 8.65
CA LYS A 220 30.33 -18.80 10.09
C LYS A 220 30.81 -17.56 10.86
N LEU A 221 29.94 -17.01 11.71
CA LEU A 221 30.24 -15.78 12.47
C LEU A 221 31.16 -16.03 13.67
N ASN A 222 31.05 -17.21 14.29
CA ASN A 222 31.92 -17.59 15.40
C ASN A 222 33.23 -18.20 14.90
N SER A 223 34.31 -18.00 15.68
CA SER A 223 35.63 -18.52 15.33
C SER A 223 35.63 -20.03 15.17
N ASP A 224 36.39 -20.54 14.20
CA ASP A 224 36.61 -21.99 14.01
C ASP A 224 37.21 -22.67 15.25
N TYR A 225 37.94 -21.91 16.07
CA TYR A 225 38.52 -22.40 17.32
C TYR A 225 37.51 -22.47 18.47
N ALA A 226 36.32 -21.86 18.34
CA ALA A 226 35.24 -21.89 19.33
C ALA A 226 34.33 -23.12 19.11
N PHE A 227 34.90 -24.32 19.06
CA PHE A 227 34.18 -25.58 18.81
C PHE A 227 33.13 -25.92 19.88
N TRP A 228 33.20 -25.26 21.05
CA TRP A 228 32.25 -25.41 22.16
C TRP A 228 31.04 -24.47 22.06
N GLN A 229 31.01 -23.55 21.08
CA GLN A 229 29.87 -22.67 20.84
C GLN A 229 29.09 -23.15 19.62
N ASP A 230 27.76 -23.02 19.69
CA ASP A 230 26.89 -23.29 18.55
C ASP A 230 27.27 -22.40 17.36
N GLU A 231 27.23 -22.96 16.16
CA GLU A 231 27.53 -22.22 14.95
C GLU A 231 26.47 -21.14 14.71
N SER A 232 26.93 -19.90 14.53
CA SER A 232 26.05 -18.76 14.24
C SER A 232 26.26 -18.30 12.81
N TYR A 233 25.15 -18.11 12.09
CA TYR A 233 25.14 -17.68 10.71
C TYR A 233 24.23 -16.46 10.54
N GLN A 234 24.60 -15.53 9.66
CA GLN A 234 23.68 -14.52 9.16
C GLN A 234 23.09 -14.98 7.84
N ARG A 235 21.80 -14.75 7.65
CA ARG A 235 21.11 -15.04 6.39
C ARG A 235 20.58 -13.75 5.80
N HIS A 236 20.90 -13.52 4.54
CA HIS A 236 20.39 -12.41 3.74
C HIS A 236 19.02 -12.78 3.20
N TYR A 237 18.16 -11.77 3.08
CA TYR A 237 16.89 -11.86 2.40
C TYR A 237 16.75 -10.63 1.52
N GLN A 238 16.67 -10.86 0.21
CA GLN A 238 16.43 -9.82 -0.79
C GLN A 238 15.19 -10.20 -1.60
N ILE A 239 14.28 -9.24 -1.74
CA ILE A 239 13.03 -9.41 -2.47
C ILE A 239 12.73 -8.14 -3.27
N GLU A 240 12.25 -8.33 -4.50
CA GLU A 240 11.84 -7.28 -5.40
C GLU A 240 10.34 -7.38 -5.65
N PHE A 241 9.70 -6.22 -5.80
CA PHE A 241 8.27 -6.10 -6.08
C PHE A 241 8.02 -5.22 -7.29
N SER A 242 6.98 -5.56 -8.04
CA SER A 242 6.51 -4.78 -9.17
C SER A 242 4.98 -4.77 -9.17
N LEU A 243 4.40 -3.57 -9.15
CA LEU A 243 2.97 -3.32 -9.16
C LEU A 243 2.53 -2.92 -10.56
N PHE A 244 1.53 -3.63 -11.09
CA PHE A 244 0.98 -3.38 -12.42
C PHE A 244 -0.48 -2.98 -12.36
N ASN A 245 -0.90 -2.15 -13.32
CA ASN A 245 -2.31 -1.90 -13.61
C ASN A 245 -2.96 -3.15 -14.23
N GLY A 246 -4.05 -3.66 -13.66
CA GLY A 246 -4.75 -4.85 -14.15
C GLY A 246 -5.58 -4.65 -15.42
N THR A 247 -5.60 -3.43 -15.96
CA THR A 247 -6.31 -3.03 -17.17
C THR A 247 -5.36 -2.53 -18.26
N THR A 248 -4.48 -1.56 -17.94
CA THR A 248 -3.51 -1.04 -18.94
C THR A 248 -2.24 -1.88 -19.04
N TYR A 249 -1.99 -2.74 -18.06
CA TYR A 249 -0.78 -3.57 -17.93
C TYR A 249 0.52 -2.78 -17.76
N GLU A 250 0.42 -1.48 -17.46
CA GLU A 250 1.57 -0.63 -17.21
C GLU A 250 2.17 -0.88 -15.82
N PRO A 251 3.51 -0.83 -15.68
CA PRO A 251 4.18 -0.84 -14.40
C PRO A 251 3.95 0.50 -13.71
N LEU A 252 3.42 0.45 -12.49
CA LEU A 252 3.07 1.64 -11.70
C LEU A 252 4.12 1.95 -10.64
N TRP A 253 4.75 0.90 -10.10
CA TRP A 253 5.69 1.01 -9.00
C TRP A 253 6.59 -0.21 -8.93
N GLN A 254 7.86 0.01 -8.63
CA GLN A 254 8.84 -1.05 -8.38
C GLN A 254 9.73 -0.66 -7.21
N ASN A 255 10.04 -1.63 -6.35
CA ASN A 255 10.99 -1.42 -5.27
C ASN A 255 11.68 -2.73 -4.86
N SER A 256 12.85 -2.59 -4.25
CA SER A 256 13.62 -3.70 -3.72
C SER A 256 13.86 -3.53 -2.22
N TYR A 257 13.77 -4.63 -1.50
CA TYR A 257 13.99 -4.68 -0.07
C TYR A 257 15.08 -5.68 0.24
N GLN A 258 15.89 -5.34 1.23
CA GLN A 258 16.92 -6.23 1.73
C GLN A 258 16.97 -6.18 3.25
N SER A 259 17.20 -7.33 3.84
CA SER A 259 17.53 -7.46 5.26
C SER A 259 18.53 -8.59 5.45
N GLN A 260 19.11 -8.61 6.64
CA GLN A 260 19.89 -9.73 7.11
C GLN A 260 19.55 -9.97 8.57
N ALA A 261 19.53 -11.23 8.99
CA ALA A 261 19.29 -11.59 10.38
C ALA A 261 20.02 -12.87 10.75
N ILE A 262 20.18 -13.09 12.05
CA ILE A 262 20.74 -14.33 12.58
C ILE A 262 19.80 -15.48 12.22
N TRP A 263 20.37 -16.55 11.68
CA TRP A 263 19.69 -17.83 11.48
C TRP A 263 19.81 -18.66 12.76
N PRO A 264 18.74 -18.81 13.57
CA PRO A 264 18.87 -19.38 14.91
C PRO A 264 18.74 -20.90 14.94
N PHE A 265 18.79 -21.55 13.78
CA PHE A 265 18.61 -22.99 13.66
C PHE A 265 19.92 -23.66 13.29
N GLU A 266 20.14 -24.86 13.79
CA GLU A 266 21.27 -25.69 13.38
C GLU A 266 21.29 -25.89 11.86
N LYS A 267 22.49 -26.01 11.29
CA LYS A 267 22.70 -26.19 9.84
C LYS A 267 21.99 -27.42 9.27
N THR A 268 21.87 -28.47 10.07
CA THR A 268 21.25 -29.76 9.74
C THR A 268 19.73 -29.77 9.97
N ALA A 269 19.18 -28.75 10.63
CA ALA A 269 17.76 -28.70 10.94
C ALA A 269 16.91 -28.57 9.67
N ILE A 270 15.75 -29.23 9.70
CA ILE A 270 14.69 -29.07 8.69
C ILE A 270 13.64 -28.15 9.29
N ILE A 271 13.35 -27.04 8.62
CA ILE A 271 12.52 -25.97 9.14
C ILE A 271 11.22 -25.87 8.35
N ASP A 272 10.09 -25.97 9.05
CA ASP A 272 8.79 -25.67 8.48
C ASP A 272 8.56 -24.15 8.45
N VAL A 273 8.60 -23.58 7.25
CA VAL A 273 8.37 -22.14 6.98
C VAL A 273 6.93 -21.70 7.23
N ASN A 274 5.99 -22.62 7.46
CA ASN A 274 4.61 -22.30 7.85
C ASN A 274 4.42 -22.27 9.37
N SER A 275 5.42 -22.68 10.14
CA SER A 275 5.33 -22.77 11.59
C SER A 275 5.53 -21.42 12.29
N ASN A 276 4.88 -21.23 13.44
CA ASN A 276 5.14 -20.07 14.30
C ASN A 276 6.60 -20.00 14.75
N ARG A 277 7.26 -21.15 14.93
CA ARG A 277 8.69 -21.22 15.28
C ARG A 277 9.56 -20.53 14.25
N PHE A 278 9.27 -20.69 12.96
CA PHE A 278 9.97 -19.98 11.90
C PHE A 278 9.67 -18.47 11.95
N TRP A 279 8.40 -18.08 12.02
CA TRP A 279 8.01 -16.67 11.96
C TRP A 279 8.40 -15.87 13.21
N GLN A 280 8.55 -16.51 14.37
CA GLN A 280 9.06 -15.90 15.61
C GLN A 280 10.60 -15.85 15.68
N SER A 281 11.30 -16.51 14.75
CA SER A 281 12.76 -16.44 14.68
C SER A 281 13.23 -15.03 14.26
N PRO A 282 14.47 -14.61 14.58
CA PRO A 282 15.00 -13.33 14.12
C PRO A 282 14.91 -13.16 12.59
N PHE A 283 15.14 -14.25 11.83
CA PHE A 283 15.00 -14.23 10.36
C PHE A 283 13.55 -14.13 9.89
N GLY A 284 12.61 -14.84 10.54
CA GLY A 284 11.18 -14.72 10.22
C GLY A 284 10.62 -13.32 10.53
N GLN A 285 11.13 -12.70 11.60
CA GLN A 285 10.78 -11.33 11.98
C GLN A 285 11.35 -10.31 11.01
N SER A 286 12.61 -10.44 10.57
CA SER A 286 13.18 -9.52 9.57
C SER A 286 12.41 -9.54 8.23
N ILE A 287 11.88 -10.71 7.83
CA ILE A 287 10.96 -10.82 6.69
C ILE A 287 9.63 -10.10 6.98
N SER A 288 9.09 -10.26 8.20
CA SER A 288 7.83 -9.64 8.60
C SER A 288 7.93 -8.10 8.63
N ASP A 289 9.07 -7.55 9.06
CA ASP A 289 9.35 -6.11 9.05
C ASP A 289 9.38 -5.53 7.62
N ILE A 290 9.93 -6.28 6.66
CA ILE A 290 9.85 -5.95 5.24
C ILE A 290 8.40 -5.97 4.76
N ASN A 291 7.62 -7.00 5.11
CA ASN A 291 6.21 -7.09 4.70
C ASN A 291 5.37 -5.93 5.24
N GLN A 292 5.65 -5.48 6.47
CA GLN A 292 5.01 -4.31 7.06
C GLN A 292 5.42 -3.03 6.32
N THR A 293 6.71 -2.85 6.04
CA THR A 293 7.22 -1.71 5.27
C THR A 293 6.61 -1.66 3.87
N LEU A 294 6.54 -2.81 3.18
CA LEU A 294 5.88 -2.96 1.89
C LEU A 294 4.41 -2.54 1.95
N SER A 295 3.69 -2.88 3.02
CA SER A 295 2.27 -2.52 3.17
C SER A 295 2.09 -1.00 3.17
N TYR A 296 3.00 -0.28 3.83
CA TYR A 296 3.02 1.18 3.84
C TYR A 296 3.41 1.80 2.50
N ASP A 297 4.47 1.29 1.87
CA ASP A 297 4.95 1.79 0.58
C ASP A 297 3.90 1.59 -0.52
N LEU A 298 3.22 0.44 -0.53
CA LEU A 298 2.12 0.18 -1.47
C LEU A 298 0.95 1.13 -1.23
N GLN A 299 0.56 1.37 0.02
CA GLN A 299 -0.51 2.33 0.31
C GLN A 299 -0.16 3.73 -0.19
N ALA A 300 1.08 4.19 0.02
CA ALA A 300 1.54 5.49 -0.47
C ALA A 300 1.56 5.54 -2.01
N ALA A 301 2.09 4.50 -2.66
CA ALA A 301 2.14 4.40 -4.12
C ALA A 301 0.75 4.35 -4.75
N MET A 302 -0.23 3.78 -4.04
CA MET A 302 -1.58 3.56 -4.56
C MET A 302 -2.60 4.63 -4.16
N ALA A 303 -2.25 5.55 -3.28
CA ALA A 303 -3.20 6.52 -2.70
C ALA A 303 -4.01 7.29 -3.75
N CYS A 304 -3.34 7.74 -4.82
CA CYS A 304 -3.92 8.56 -5.87
C CYS A 304 -4.24 7.79 -7.17
N LEU A 305 -4.03 6.47 -7.18
CA LEU A 305 -4.38 5.67 -8.35
C LEU A 305 -5.92 5.59 -8.50
N PRO A 306 -6.45 5.58 -9.73
CA PRO A 306 -7.89 5.60 -9.96
C PRO A 306 -8.53 4.26 -9.64
N THR A 307 -9.69 4.28 -8.99
CA THR A 307 -10.48 3.06 -8.79
C THR A 307 -11.25 2.74 -10.06
N GLN A 308 -10.67 1.85 -10.88
CA GLN A 308 -11.20 1.45 -12.17
C GLN A 308 -11.81 0.05 -12.12
N GLY A 309 -12.91 -0.16 -12.82
CA GLY A 309 -13.54 -1.45 -13.02
C GLY A 309 -13.70 -1.77 -14.49
N LYS A 310 -14.30 -2.91 -14.78
CA LYS A 310 -14.68 -3.37 -16.11
C LYS A 310 -16.17 -3.67 -16.16
N ILE A 311 -16.76 -3.44 -17.33
CA ILE A 311 -18.09 -3.95 -17.64
C ILE A 311 -18.00 -5.46 -17.88
N MET A 312 -18.66 -6.23 -17.02
CA MET A 312 -18.67 -7.70 -17.08
C MET A 312 -19.81 -8.24 -17.93
N HIS A 313 -20.93 -7.52 -17.96
CA HIS A 313 -22.12 -7.92 -18.71
C HIS A 313 -22.96 -6.69 -19.06
N MET A 314 -23.70 -6.77 -20.17
CA MET A 314 -24.62 -5.73 -20.59
C MET A 314 -25.95 -6.34 -21.03
N GLU A 315 -27.04 -5.76 -20.55
CA GLU A 315 -28.39 -6.12 -20.95
C GLU A 315 -29.25 -4.84 -21.05
N ASN A 316 -29.68 -4.50 -22.27
CA ASN A 316 -30.39 -3.24 -22.55
C ASN A 316 -29.59 -2.02 -22.06
N ASN A 317 -30.16 -1.22 -21.14
CA ASN A 317 -29.53 -0.05 -20.53
C ASN A 317 -28.90 -0.37 -19.15
N LYS A 318 -28.77 -1.66 -18.80
CA LYS A 318 -28.18 -2.13 -17.55
C LYS A 318 -26.81 -2.73 -17.79
N LEU A 319 -25.87 -2.38 -16.92
CA LEU A 319 -24.51 -2.88 -16.94
C LEU A 319 -24.22 -3.57 -15.61
N VAL A 320 -23.56 -4.72 -15.67
CA VAL A 320 -22.94 -5.35 -14.50
C VAL A 320 -21.47 -4.98 -14.51
N ILE A 321 -21.00 -4.33 -13.45
CA ILE A 321 -19.59 -3.94 -13.29
C ILE A 321 -18.95 -4.69 -12.13
N ASN A 322 -17.64 -4.86 -12.18
CA ASN A 322 -16.88 -5.56 -11.15
C ASN A 322 -16.38 -4.68 -9.99
N LEU A 323 -17.06 -3.56 -9.75
CA LEU A 323 -16.90 -2.70 -8.58
C LEU A 323 -18.15 -2.79 -7.70
N GLY A 324 -18.00 -2.67 -6.38
CA GLY A 324 -19.11 -2.87 -5.44
C GLY A 324 -18.86 -2.20 -4.09
N LYS A 325 -19.61 -2.61 -3.05
CA LYS A 325 -19.51 -2.04 -1.69
C LYS A 325 -18.10 -2.14 -1.11
N ALA A 326 -17.42 -3.27 -1.33
CA ALA A 326 -16.07 -3.48 -0.82
C ALA A 326 -15.04 -2.52 -1.45
N HIS A 327 -15.36 -1.93 -2.60
CA HIS A 327 -14.55 -0.93 -3.30
C HIS A 327 -14.86 0.51 -2.83
N GLY A 328 -15.87 0.70 -1.98
CA GLY A 328 -16.33 2.01 -1.51
C GLY A 328 -17.43 2.64 -2.36
N LEU A 329 -18.05 1.91 -3.29
CA LEU A 329 -19.14 2.45 -4.11
C LEU A 329 -20.45 2.62 -3.33
N GLU A 330 -21.18 3.69 -3.66
CA GLU A 330 -22.48 4.03 -3.07
C GLU A 330 -23.64 3.99 -4.09
N LYS A 331 -24.85 3.73 -3.60
CA LYS A 331 -26.05 3.71 -4.45
C LYS A 331 -26.32 5.13 -4.95
N GLY A 332 -26.53 5.28 -6.26
CA GLY A 332 -26.72 6.58 -6.88
C GLY A 332 -25.43 7.27 -7.32
N GLN A 333 -24.26 6.72 -6.98
CA GLN A 333 -22.98 7.23 -7.47
C GLN A 333 -22.91 7.17 -9.00
N GLN A 334 -22.31 8.19 -9.61
CA GLN A 334 -22.12 8.27 -11.05
C GLN A 334 -20.70 7.84 -11.41
N LEU A 335 -20.58 7.07 -12.51
CA LEU A 335 -19.32 6.62 -13.07
C LEU A 335 -19.25 7.06 -14.55
N SER A 336 -18.04 7.36 -15.00
CA SER A 336 -17.73 7.53 -16.43
C SER A 336 -17.34 6.17 -17.04
N ILE A 337 -17.60 6.03 -18.33
CA ILE A 337 -17.15 4.89 -19.12
C ILE A 337 -16.02 5.36 -20.04
N ALA A 338 -14.95 4.59 -20.09
CA ALA A 338 -13.86 4.78 -21.04
C ALA A 338 -13.62 3.51 -21.84
N HIS A 339 -13.39 3.68 -23.13
CA HIS A 339 -13.06 2.58 -24.02
C HIS A 339 -11.56 2.34 -23.99
N HIS A 340 -11.15 1.08 -23.85
CA HIS A 340 -9.75 0.68 -23.85
C HIS A 340 -9.39 0.02 -25.17
N ASN A 341 -8.48 0.63 -25.91
CA ASN A 341 -7.94 0.12 -27.17
C ASN A 341 -6.41 0.09 -27.13
N TYR A 342 -5.82 -0.52 -28.15
CA TYR A 342 -4.37 -0.51 -28.35
C TYR A 342 -4.04 0.26 -29.63
N LEU A 343 -3.08 1.18 -29.54
CA LEU A 343 -2.42 1.77 -30.70
C LEU A 343 -1.21 0.92 -31.05
N THR A 344 -0.88 0.80 -32.33
CA THR A 344 0.33 0.09 -32.77
C THR A 344 1.31 1.12 -33.31
N ASP A 345 2.56 1.09 -32.82
CA ASP A 345 3.63 1.94 -33.36
C ASP A 345 4.10 1.47 -34.75
N ALA A 346 5.03 2.19 -35.35
CA ALA A 346 5.56 1.85 -36.68
C ALA A 346 6.37 0.54 -36.70
N GLN A 347 6.76 0.03 -35.54
CA GLN A 347 7.53 -1.20 -35.34
C GLN A 347 6.63 -2.41 -35.02
N GLY A 348 5.32 -2.20 -34.87
CA GLY A 348 4.35 -3.25 -34.54
C GLY A 348 4.12 -3.44 -33.03
N ASN A 349 4.67 -2.60 -32.16
CA ASN A 349 4.45 -2.68 -30.72
C ASN A 349 3.11 -2.03 -30.36
N THR A 350 2.34 -2.72 -29.52
CA THR A 350 1.05 -2.22 -29.03
C THR A 350 1.23 -1.37 -27.79
N MET A 351 0.64 -0.17 -27.78
CA MET A 351 0.59 0.76 -26.64
C MET A 351 -0.86 0.88 -26.14
N PRO A 352 -1.11 0.92 -24.83
CA PRO A 352 -2.44 1.14 -24.29
C PRO A 352 -2.95 2.53 -24.68
N HIS A 353 -4.23 2.62 -25.05
CA HIS A 353 -4.89 3.87 -25.39
C HIS A 353 -6.33 3.87 -24.89
N THR A 354 -6.62 4.78 -23.97
CA THR A 354 -7.94 4.91 -23.36
C THR A 354 -8.64 6.16 -23.90
N ILE A 355 -9.90 6.00 -24.31
CA ILE A 355 -10.76 7.09 -24.78
C ILE A 355 -11.96 7.21 -23.83
N THR A 356 -11.98 8.25 -23.00
CA THR A 356 -13.12 8.54 -22.14
C THR A 356 -14.33 8.92 -22.99
N THR A 357 -15.43 8.22 -22.80
CA THR A 357 -16.69 8.48 -23.51
C THR A 357 -17.51 9.55 -22.80
N LEU A 358 -18.48 10.13 -23.50
CA LEU A 358 -19.49 11.01 -22.87
C LEU A 358 -20.53 10.22 -22.06
N ASN A 359 -20.51 8.88 -22.15
CA ASN A 359 -21.49 8.04 -21.49
C ASN A 359 -21.24 8.01 -19.98
N ARG A 360 -22.32 8.26 -19.23
CA ARG A 360 -22.32 8.19 -17.78
C ARG A 360 -23.38 7.22 -17.29
N ILE A 361 -23.03 6.51 -16.23
CA ILE A 361 -23.90 5.51 -15.61
C ILE A 361 -24.05 5.80 -14.13
N ARG A 362 -25.17 5.37 -13.56
CA ARG A 362 -25.50 5.54 -12.15
C ARG A 362 -25.69 4.17 -11.51
N ILE A 363 -25.10 3.97 -10.34
CA ILE A 363 -25.26 2.74 -9.57
C ILE A 363 -26.72 2.61 -9.09
N GLU A 364 -27.39 1.53 -9.48
CA GLU A 364 -28.76 1.19 -9.08
C GLU A 364 -28.78 0.16 -7.95
N GLN A 365 -27.97 -0.89 -8.07
CA GLN A 365 -27.85 -1.96 -7.09
C GLN A 365 -26.39 -2.25 -6.76
N LEU A 366 -26.12 -2.56 -5.50
CA LEU A 366 -24.79 -2.81 -4.97
C LEU A 366 -24.70 -4.17 -4.29
N TYR A 367 -23.74 -4.96 -4.75
CA TYR A 367 -23.28 -6.19 -4.11
C TYR A 367 -21.89 -5.95 -3.51
N GLN A 368 -21.31 -6.97 -2.87
CA GLN A 368 -20.00 -6.78 -2.23
C GLN A 368 -18.89 -6.46 -3.25
N HIS A 369 -18.81 -7.24 -4.32
CA HIS A 369 -17.74 -7.12 -5.33
C HIS A 369 -18.24 -6.74 -6.73
N SER A 370 -19.53 -6.44 -6.87
CA SER A 370 -20.13 -6.04 -8.14
C SER A 370 -21.28 -5.07 -7.93
N ALA A 371 -21.70 -4.42 -9.01
CA ALA A 371 -22.82 -3.50 -9.00
C ALA A 371 -23.59 -3.59 -10.32
N ILE A 372 -24.88 -3.27 -10.24
CA ILE A 372 -25.70 -3.02 -11.42
C ILE A 372 -25.82 -1.51 -11.57
N ALA A 373 -25.38 -1.02 -12.71
CA ALA A 373 -25.45 0.37 -13.10
C ALA A 373 -26.43 0.56 -14.26
N VAL A 374 -27.04 1.73 -14.34
CA VAL A 374 -27.98 2.10 -15.40
C VAL A 374 -27.54 3.39 -16.07
N SER A 375 -27.79 3.55 -17.36
CA SER A 375 -27.56 4.82 -18.07
C SER A 375 -28.30 5.97 -17.39
N ILE A 376 -27.67 7.15 -17.31
CA ILE A 376 -28.35 8.34 -16.82
C ILE A 376 -29.46 8.75 -17.80
N ASN A 377 -30.65 9.07 -17.26
CA ASN A 377 -31.85 9.47 -18.03
C ASN A 377 -32.28 8.48 -19.13
N ASP A 378 -32.01 7.18 -18.93
CA ASP A 378 -32.31 6.12 -19.91
C ASP A 378 -31.73 6.37 -21.31
N GLN A 379 -30.64 7.14 -21.38
CA GLN A 379 -29.97 7.41 -22.64
C GLN A 379 -29.33 6.13 -23.18
N PRO A 380 -29.34 5.93 -24.52
CA PRO A 380 -28.59 4.85 -25.12
C PRO A 380 -27.11 5.00 -24.76
N LEU A 381 -26.41 3.87 -24.66
CA LEU A 381 -24.96 3.80 -24.40
C LEU A 381 -24.23 3.43 -25.70
N PRO A 382 -24.16 4.33 -26.71
CA PRO A 382 -23.56 4.00 -28.00
C PRO A 382 -22.07 3.71 -27.83
N GLY A 383 -21.62 2.63 -28.48
CA GLY A 383 -20.22 2.25 -28.51
C GLY A 383 -19.68 1.62 -27.21
N VAL A 384 -20.51 1.49 -26.16
CA VAL A 384 -20.11 0.80 -24.93
C VAL A 384 -20.06 -0.70 -25.15
N GLN A 385 -19.02 -1.36 -24.64
CA GLN A 385 -18.74 -2.77 -24.83
C GLN A 385 -18.39 -3.47 -23.50
N ILE A 386 -18.50 -4.80 -23.50
CA ILE A 386 -17.94 -5.63 -22.42
C ILE A 386 -16.42 -5.39 -22.38
N ASN A 387 -15.85 -5.34 -21.17
CA ASN A 387 -14.47 -4.99 -20.86
C ASN A 387 -14.11 -3.50 -20.96
N ASP A 388 -15.04 -2.61 -21.34
CA ASP A 388 -14.81 -1.17 -21.18
C ASP A 388 -14.56 -0.83 -19.71
N ILE A 389 -13.74 0.20 -19.52
CA ILE A 389 -13.34 0.70 -18.22
C ILE A 389 -14.48 1.52 -17.65
N VAL A 390 -14.79 1.29 -16.38
CA VAL A 390 -15.63 2.18 -15.58
C VAL A 390 -14.80 2.83 -14.51
N GLU A 391 -14.92 4.14 -14.35
CA GLU A 391 -14.15 4.88 -13.37
C GLU A 391 -15.02 5.89 -12.64
N ILE A 392 -14.59 6.24 -11.43
CA ILE A 392 -15.31 7.21 -10.61
C ILE A 392 -15.14 8.57 -11.22
N ALA A 393 -16.25 9.17 -11.67
CA ALA A 393 -16.23 10.50 -12.26
C ALA A 393 -15.71 11.50 -11.24
N GLU A 394 -14.64 12.22 -11.57
CA GLU A 394 -14.18 13.36 -10.78
C GLU A 394 -15.29 14.42 -10.73
N GLN A 395 -15.58 14.93 -9.53
CA GLN A 395 -16.63 15.93 -9.29
C GLN A 395 -16.18 17.33 -9.69
#